data_AF-A0A2T7NJW1-F1
#
_entry.id   AF-A0A2T7NJW1-F1
#
_cell.length_a   1.000
_cell.length_b   1.000
_cell.length_c   1.000
_cell.angle_alpha   90.00
_cell.angle_beta   90.00
_cell.angle_gamma   90.00
#
_symmetry.space_group_name_H-M   'P 1'
#
loop_
_entity.id
_entity.type
_entity.pdbx_description
1 polymer ?
#
loop_
_entity_poly.entity_id
_entity_poly.type
_entity_poly.pdbx_seq_one_letter_code
_entity_poly.pdbx_strand_id
1 'polypeptide(L)'
;MYIDTEGTFRPERLLAVAERYGLSGSDVLDNVAYARAYNSDHQSQLLIQAAAMMSESRYAVLIVDSATALYRTDYSGRGELSARQMHLARFLRMLLRLADEYGVAVVITNQVVEDLLWVANHPDIDCNLKRPFLHFMLWVYMKTSGNLVESGAADLQHDKSMWDFINSATGDIQQLVDYLARHPDKIPVLLKAPPAKSEVAESADTRAVMHHALFYVLDGLLPFLHVFYTVFYSTSDKDVYTNELNTTESISNALIALCDLLGGHVQNPQHLRNFVLGLTTVVSVSNASKALLVSVLERFMGEMKLFDTTSAVRRGNMEYYATELELNAKFHTFTSNCMLVHCGHNTVQAQLKVKCKREYTARGTNEELPLGEEFQSLARCFLSPHEKKAVKRFALAGKLIEQLWISATQCKQPRKDQPTHPDLDVRCLQILRTLIHNEERRLPEDWALRTSENKIKKQLVYIKEVQVALNVHSTIIKVLPHLARRNDDIVREVLAFICIMLFNANRVVQGSMYGISRSRCDSAFYSNMLAACSSRMCVQAAGGFLNAVRNLGGLFYHNTSPSDCRDSRVRSRCLPY
;
A
#
# COMPACT_ATOMS: atom_id res chain seq x y z
N MET A 1 -2.99 -2.48 -18.00
CA MET A 1 -1.97 -3.14 -18.83
C MET A 1 -0.86 -3.62 -17.93
N TYR A 2 -0.36 -4.82 -18.17
CA TYR A 2 0.66 -5.50 -17.37
C TYR A 2 1.83 -5.88 -18.26
N ILE A 3 3.03 -5.42 -17.93
CA ILE A 3 4.28 -5.82 -18.55
C ILE A 3 5.00 -6.71 -17.53
N ASP A 4 5.05 -8.00 -17.83
CA ASP A 4 5.69 -9.02 -16.99
C ASP A 4 7.10 -9.29 -17.52
N THR A 5 8.10 -9.07 -16.67
CA THR A 5 9.50 -9.33 -16.95
C THR A 5 10.01 -10.56 -16.21
N GLU A 6 9.33 -10.98 -15.14
CA GLU A 6 9.74 -12.10 -14.27
C GLU A 6 8.95 -13.40 -14.55
N GLY A 7 7.86 -13.33 -15.32
CA GLY A 7 6.98 -14.48 -15.59
C GLY A 7 6.10 -14.87 -14.41
N THR A 8 5.85 -13.94 -13.49
CA THR A 8 5.15 -14.18 -12.22
C THR A 8 3.65 -13.90 -12.30
N PHE A 9 3.15 -13.37 -13.42
CA PHE A 9 1.74 -13.04 -13.58
C PHE A 9 0.86 -14.30 -13.53
N ARG A 10 -0.12 -14.32 -12.62
CA ARG A 10 -1.06 -15.43 -12.42
C ARG A 10 -2.51 -14.97 -12.55
N PRO A 11 -3.20 -15.27 -13.67
CA PRO A 11 -4.60 -14.89 -13.87
C PRO A 11 -5.55 -15.38 -12.77
N GLU A 12 -5.26 -16.51 -12.14
CA GLU A 12 -6.08 -17.10 -11.07
C GLU A 12 -6.17 -16.18 -9.85
N ARG A 13 -5.12 -15.38 -9.59
CA ARG A 13 -5.14 -14.38 -8.52
C ARG A 13 -6.15 -13.26 -8.79
N LEU A 14 -6.28 -12.83 -10.05
CA LEU A 14 -7.29 -11.85 -10.43
C LEU A 14 -8.70 -12.40 -10.26
N LEU A 15 -8.92 -13.67 -10.62
CA LEU A 15 -10.22 -14.34 -10.43
C LEU A 15 -10.61 -14.41 -8.94
N ALA A 16 -9.68 -14.78 -8.06
CA ALA A 16 -9.93 -14.83 -6.62
C ALA A 16 -10.26 -13.43 -6.04
N VAL A 17 -9.61 -12.38 -6.55
CA VAL A 17 -9.93 -10.99 -6.17
C VAL A 17 -11.29 -10.57 -6.72
N ALA A 18 -11.61 -10.91 -7.97
CA ALA A 18 -12.89 -10.61 -8.60
C ALA A 18 -14.05 -11.23 -7.81
N GLU A 19 -13.92 -12.50 -7.42
CA GLU A 19 -14.91 -13.22 -6.60
C GLU A 19 -15.19 -12.48 -5.28
N ARG A 20 -14.15 -12.03 -4.58
CA ARG A 20 -14.27 -11.28 -3.33
C ARG A 20 -15.08 -9.99 -3.49
N TYR A 21 -14.97 -9.32 -4.64
CA TYR A 21 -15.69 -8.08 -4.94
C TYR A 21 -17.01 -8.30 -5.70
N GLY A 22 -17.43 -9.54 -5.95
CA GLY A 22 -18.64 -9.87 -6.70
C GLY A 22 -18.58 -9.47 -8.17
N LEU A 23 -17.39 -9.42 -8.75
CA LEU A 23 -17.16 -9.10 -10.17
C LEU A 23 -17.14 -10.38 -11.02
N SER A 24 -17.56 -10.25 -12.28
CA SER A 24 -17.42 -11.33 -13.26
C SER A 24 -15.94 -11.56 -13.59
N GLY A 25 -15.47 -12.80 -13.39
CA GLY A 25 -14.07 -13.15 -13.64
C GLY A 25 -13.66 -12.99 -15.10
N SER A 26 -14.53 -13.33 -16.06
CA SER A 26 -14.26 -13.16 -17.50
C SER A 26 -14.03 -11.70 -17.85
N ASP A 27 -14.91 -10.82 -17.36
CA ASP A 27 -14.88 -9.40 -17.69
C ASP A 27 -13.65 -8.73 -17.08
N VAL A 28 -13.20 -9.21 -15.90
CA VAL A 28 -11.96 -8.74 -15.28
C VAL A 28 -10.75 -9.15 -16.11
N LEU A 29 -10.69 -10.39 -16.60
CA LEU A 29 -9.57 -10.87 -17.43
C LEU A 29 -9.53 -10.16 -18.78
N ASP A 30 -10.67 -9.95 -19.43
CA ASP A 30 -10.77 -9.24 -20.71
C ASP A 30 -10.30 -7.78 -20.63
N ASN A 31 -10.39 -7.16 -19.45
CA ASN A 31 -9.92 -5.81 -19.19
C ASN A 31 -8.39 -5.71 -18.94
N VAL A 32 -7.67 -6.83 -18.91
CA VAL A 32 -6.23 -6.85 -18.64
C VAL A 32 -5.45 -7.21 -19.90
N ALA A 33 -4.86 -6.20 -20.54
CA ALA A 33 -3.82 -6.40 -21.54
C ALA A 33 -2.51 -6.84 -20.86
N TYR A 34 -2.04 -8.05 -21.18
CA TYR A 34 -0.80 -8.63 -20.67
C TYR A 34 0.24 -8.75 -21.79
N ALA A 35 1.48 -8.38 -21.49
CA ALA A 35 2.63 -8.57 -22.37
C ALA A 35 3.83 -9.08 -21.56
N ARG A 36 4.54 -10.07 -22.10
CA ARG A 36 5.78 -10.58 -21.50
C ARG A 36 6.99 -9.97 -22.19
N ALA A 37 7.88 -9.36 -21.41
CA ALA A 37 9.18 -8.90 -21.88
C ALA A 37 10.21 -10.02 -21.73
N TYR A 38 11.15 -10.11 -22.68
CA TYR A 38 12.18 -11.16 -22.72
C TYR A 38 13.61 -10.61 -22.59
N ASN A 39 13.81 -9.32 -22.85
CA ASN A 39 15.07 -8.59 -22.69
C ASN A 39 14.78 -7.08 -22.54
N SER A 40 15.77 -6.28 -22.13
CA SER A 40 15.63 -4.85 -21.83
C SER A 40 15.21 -4.00 -23.03
N ASP A 41 15.61 -4.40 -24.23
CA ASP A 41 15.23 -3.75 -25.49
C ASP A 41 13.76 -4.03 -25.81
N HIS A 42 13.32 -5.28 -25.70
CA HIS A 42 11.93 -5.68 -25.88
C HIS A 42 11.03 -5.01 -24.83
N GLN A 43 11.48 -4.91 -23.58
CA GLN A 43 10.79 -4.16 -22.54
C GLN A 43 10.53 -2.70 -22.95
N SER A 44 11.52 -2.05 -23.60
CA SER A 44 11.38 -0.68 -24.11
C SER A 44 10.47 -0.61 -25.35
N GLN A 45 10.52 -1.60 -26.23
CA GLN A 45 9.62 -1.70 -27.38
C GLN A 45 8.15 -1.90 -26.95
N LEU A 46 7.91 -2.67 -25.89
CA LEU A 46 6.57 -2.84 -25.32
C LEU A 46 5.99 -1.51 -24.83
N LEU A 47 6.81 -0.54 -24.40
CA LEU A 47 6.31 0.81 -24.09
C LEU A 47 5.87 1.59 -25.33
N ILE A 48 6.47 1.34 -26.49
CA ILE A 48 6.05 1.95 -27.76
C ILE A 48 4.71 1.34 -28.20
N GLN A 49 4.57 0.03 -28.10
CA GLN A 49 3.31 -0.66 -28.39
C GLN A 49 2.20 -0.26 -27.39
N ALA A 50 2.55 -0.15 -26.12
CA ALA A 50 1.71 0.41 -25.08
C ALA A 50 1.18 1.80 -25.45
N ALA A 51 2.05 2.70 -25.94
CA ALA A 51 1.64 4.03 -26.40
C ALA A 51 0.57 3.93 -27.51
N ALA A 52 0.78 3.04 -28.49
CA ALA A 52 -0.17 2.82 -29.58
C ALA A 52 -1.52 2.30 -29.04
N MET A 53 -1.51 1.30 -28.16
CA MET A 53 -2.74 0.78 -27.54
C MET A 53 -3.46 1.82 -26.67
N MET A 54 -2.71 2.65 -25.95
CA MET A 54 -3.24 3.74 -25.13
C MET A 54 -3.83 4.89 -25.95
N SER A 55 -3.37 5.05 -27.20
CA SER A 55 -3.94 6.03 -28.13
C SER A 55 -5.32 5.60 -28.66
N GLU A 56 -5.55 4.29 -28.77
CA GLU A 56 -6.82 3.72 -29.24
C GLU A 56 -7.83 3.53 -28.10
N SER A 57 -7.35 3.06 -26.94
CA SER A 57 -8.19 2.69 -25.80
C SER A 57 -7.64 3.27 -24.51
N ARG A 58 -8.53 3.68 -23.61
CA ARG A 58 -8.12 4.29 -22.34
C ARG A 58 -7.74 3.21 -21.33
N TYR A 59 -6.48 3.24 -20.88
CA TYR A 59 -6.00 2.43 -19.76
C TYR A 59 -5.91 3.27 -18.49
N ALA A 60 -6.30 2.69 -17.35
CA ALA A 60 -6.21 3.36 -16.04
C ALA A 60 -4.85 3.15 -15.36
N VAL A 61 -4.25 1.97 -15.55
CA VAL A 61 -2.99 1.57 -14.88
C VAL A 61 -2.08 0.82 -15.86
N LEU A 62 -0.80 1.14 -15.82
CA LEU A 62 0.31 0.40 -16.41
C LEU A 62 1.17 -0.17 -15.28
N ILE A 63 1.28 -1.49 -15.20
CA ILE A 63 2.12 -2.20 -14.22
C ILE A 63 3.33 -2.77 -14.95
N VAL A 64 4.53 -2.55 -14.39
CA VAL A 64 5.78 -3.18 -14.85
C VAL A 64 6.34 -4.03 -13.71
N ASP A 65 6.34 -5.35 -13.88
CA ASP A 65 6.75 -6.31 -12.85
C ASP A 65 7.87 -7.24 -13.34
N SER A 66 9.14 -7.00 -13.00
CA SER A 66 9.75 -5.82 -12.37
C SER A 66 10.55 -4.97 -13.36
N ALA A 67 10.73 -3.67 -13.09
CA ALA A 67 11.41 -2.79 -14.06
C ALA A 67 12.87 -3.12 -14.30
N THR A 68 13.56 -3.72 -13.32
CA THR A 68 15.01 -3.94 -13.37
C THR A 68 15.42 -5.39 -13.55
N ALA A 69 14.49 -6.36 -13.55
CA ALA A 69 14.85 -7.79 -13.69
C ALA A 69 15.72 -8.04 -14.93
N LEU A 70 15.22 -7.67 -16.11
CA LEU A 70 15.94 -7.88 -17.39
C LEU A 70 17.22 -7.05 -17.49
N TYR A 71 17.28 -5.90 -16.80
CA TYR A 71 18.50 -5.08 -16.77
C TYR A 71 19.63 -5.71 -15.95
N ARG A 72 19.31 -6.63 -15.04
CA ARG A 72 20.33 -7.38 -14.29
C ARG A 72 20.90 -8.55 -15.10
N THR A 73 20.11 -9.07 -16.05
CA THR A 73 20.52 -10.19 -16.91
C THR A 73 21.31 -9.71 -18.11
N ASP A 74 20.84 -8.62 -18.72
CA ASP A 74 21.34 -8.16 -20.01
C ASP A 74 22.57 -7.25 -19.89
N TYR A 75 22.84 -6.73 -18.69
CA TYR A 75 23.99 -5.90 -18.39
C TYR A 75 24.73 -6.45 -17.17
N SER A 76 25.73 -7.29 -17.42
CA SER A 76 26.49 -7.99 -16.38
C SER A 76 27.90 -7.41 -16.23
N GLY A 77 28.32 -7.15 -14.99
CA GLY A 77 29.66 -6.67 -14.68
C GLY A 77 29.82 -5.14 -14.66
N ARG A 78 30.89 -4.67 -13.99
CA ARG A 78 31.10 -3.25 -13.65
C ARG A 78 31.30 -2.33 -14.88
N GLY A 79 31.80 -2.87 -15.99
CA GLY A 79 32.04 -2.12 -17.23
C GLY A 79 30.75 -1.69 -17.95
N GLU A 80 29.64 -2.37 -17.70
CA GLU A 80 28.34 -2.10 -18.35
C GLU A 80 27.40 -1.26 -17.48
N LEU A 81 27.83 -0.90 -16.26
CA LEU A 81 27.03 -0.13 -15.31
C LEU A 81 26.54 1.20 -15.90
N SER A 82 27.42 1.91 -16.62
CA SER A 82 27.05 3.18 -17.26
C SER A 82 25.99 2.99 -18.35
N ALA A 83 26.14 1.95 -19.19
CA ALA A 83 25.19 1.59 -20.23
C ALA A 83 23.83 1.19 -19.64
N ARG A 84 23.83 0.34 -18.61
CA ARG A 84 22.65 -0.07 -17.84
C ARG A 84 21.91 1.14 -17.28
N GLN A 85 22.62 2.04 -16.59
CA GLN A 85 22.03 3.24 -15.99
C GLN A 85 21.44 4.18 -17.05
N MET A 86 22.13 4.38 -18.17
CA MET A 86 21.60 5.20 -19.28
C MET A 86 20.37 4.58 -19.93
N HIS A 87 20.37 3.26 -20.14
CA HIS A 87 19.24 2.56 -20.76
C HIS A 87 18.02 2.54 -19.85
N LEU A 88 18.20 2.20 -18.57
CA LEU A 88 17.15 2.22 -17.57
C LEU A 88 16.58 3.64 -17.37
N ALA A 89 17.43 4.67 -17.34
CA ALA A 89 16.98 6.06 -17.25
C ALA A 89 16.19 6.51 -18.49
N ARG A 90 16.44 5.92 -19.67
CA ARG A 90 15.62 6.16 -20.87
C ARG A 90 14.26 5.49 -20.73
N PHE A 91 14.24 4.24 -20.27
CA PHE A 91 13.00 3.50 -20.01
C PHE A 91 12.09 4.20 -18.98
N LEU A 92 12.65 4.65 -17.85
CA LEU A 92 11.89 5.41 -16.84
C LEU A 92 11.34 6.74 -17.39
N ARG A 93 12.12 7.44 -18.22
CA ARG A 93 11.64 8.66 -18.90
C ARG A 93 10.49 8.38 -19.88
N MET A 94 10.51 7.24 -20.57
CA MET A 94 9.39 6.83 -21.42
C MET A 94 8.13 6.53 -20.60
N LEU A 95 8.28 5.84 -19.46
CA LEU A 95 7.16 5.61 -18.54
C LEU A 95 6.55 6.91 -18.01
N LEU A 96 7.38 7.87 -17.59
CA LEU A 96 6.91 9.18 -17.14
C LEU A 96 6.16 9.90 -18.27
N ARG A 97 6.70 9.88 -19.49
CA ARG A 97 6.02 10.46 -20.65
C ARG A 97 4.67 9.80 -20.93
N LEU A 98 4.56 8.47 -20.83
CA LEU A 98 3.29 7.78 -20.98
C LEU A 98 2.28 8.21 -19.90
N ALA A 99 2.73 8.36 -18.65
CA ALA A 99 1.89 8.84 -17.55
C ALA A 99 1.34 10.25 -17.83
N ASP A 100 2.21 11.16 -18.28
CA ASP A 100 1.84 12.56 -18.57
C ASP A 100 0.95 12.69 -19.83
N GLU A 101 1.25 11.93 -20.88
CA GLU A 101 0.59 12.04 -22.19
C GLU A 101 -0.80 11.37 -22.19
N TYR A 102 -0.94 10.22 -21.52
CA TYR A 102 -2.18 9.44 -21.50
C TYR A 102 -2.95 9.51 -20.18
N GLY A 103 -2.38 10.14 -19.13
CA GLY A 103 -3.00 10.23 -17.80
C GLY A 103 -3.18 8.87 -17.12
N VAL A 104 -2.26 7.93 -17.38
CA VAL A 104 -2.27 6.56 -16.84
C VAL A 104 -1.41 6.50 -15.57
N ALA A 105 -1.88 5.78 -14.54
CA ALA A 105 -1.06 5.52 -13.36
C ALA A 105 0.00 4.45 -13.70
N VAL A 106 1.29 4.80 -13.52
CA VAL A 106 2.38 3.84 -13.71
C VAL A 106 2.82 3.28 -12.37
N VAL A 107 2.75 1.96 -12.23
CA VAL A 107 3.23 1.22 -11.06
C VAL A 107 4.41 0.35 -11.49
N ILE A 108 5.50 0.47 -10.78
CA ILE A 108 6.72 -0.30 -11.00
C ILE A 108 6.98 -1.11 -9.74
N THR A 109 7.20 -2.40 -9.88
CA THR A 109 7.79 -3.21 -8.82
C THR A 109 9.30 -3.30 -9.05
N ASN A 110 10.03 -3.40 -7.95
CA ASN A 110 11.43 -3.72 -7.96
C ASN A 110 11.75 -4.58 -6.74
N GLN A 111 12.62 -5.56 -6.92
CA GLN A 111 13.20 -6.30 -5.83
C GLN A 111 14.41 -5.51 -5.28
N VAL A 112 14.30 -4.99 -4.06
CA VAL A 112 15.39 -4.24 -3.40
C VAL A 112 16.06 -5.15 -2.36
N VAL A 113 17.29 -5.57 -2.64
CA VAL A 113 18.10 -6.39 -1.72
C VAL A 113 18.78 -5.51 -0.65
N GLU A 114 19.04 -4.24 -0.96
CA GLU A 114 19.80 -3.31 -0.10
C GLU A 114 19.15 -3.12 1.28
N ASP A 115 17.82 -3.00 1.34
CA ASP A 115 17.08 -2.87 2.60
C ASP A 115 17.23 -4.10 3.51
N LEU A 116 17.41 -5.30 2.94
CA LEU A 116 17.62 -6.53 3.70
C LEU A 116 19.04 -6.62 4.26
N LEU A 117 20.04 -6.25 3.45
CA LEU A 117 21.43 -6.21 3.88
C LEU A 117 21.67 -5.12 4.94
N TRP A 118 20.93 -4.01 4.89
CA TRP A 118 20.96 -3.00 5.95
C TRP A 118 20.50 -3.58 7.30
N VAL A 119 19.38 -4.31 7.32
CA VAL A 119 18.88 -4.98 8.54
C VAL A 119 19.88 -6.02 9.05
N ALA A 120 20.49 -6.80 8.14
CA ALA A 120 21.46 -7.82 8.49
C ALA A 120 22.74 -7.22 9.11
N ASN A 121 23.19 -6.07 8.58
CA ASN A 121 24.40 -5.37 9.02
C ASN A 121 24.19 -4.46 10.25
N HIS A 122 22.96 -4.14 10.61
CA HIS A 122 22.72 -3.19 11.71
C HIS A 122 23.19 -3.78 13.06
N PRO A 123 24.08 -3.08 13.80
CA PRO A 123 24.65 -3.61 15.05
C PRO A 123 23.62 -3.70 16.18
N ASP A 124 22.67 -2.77 16.23
CA ASP A 124 21.67 -2.71 17.32
C ASP A 124 20.48 -3.66 17.13
N ILE A 125 20.42 -4.39 16.01
CA ILE A 125 19.33 -5.35 15.77
C ILE A 125 19.73 -6.71 16.30
N ASP A 126 18.91 -7.25 17.21
CA ASP A 126 19.10 -8.58 17.79
C ASP A 126 19.11 -9.70 16.73
N CYS A 127 20.00 -10.68 16.90
CA CYS A 127 20.17 -11.80 15.97
C CYS A 127 18.86 -12.58 15.70
N ASN A 128 17.97 -12.71 16.69
CA ASN A 128 16.66 -13.36 16.53
C ASN A 128 15.75 -12.57 15.58
N LEU A 129 15.85 -11.23 15.57
CA LEU A 129 15.12 -10.37 14.64
C LEU A 129 15.70 -10.38 13.23
N LYS A 130 17.01 -10.63 13.07
CA LYS A 130 17.65 -10.77 11.75
C LYS A 130 17.28 -12.08 11.04
N ARG A 131 17.01 -13.15 11.79
CA ARG A 131 16.75 -14.49 11.25
C ARG A 131 15.65 -14.53 10.18
N PRO A 132 14.44 -13.95 10.36
CA PRO A 132 13.40 -13.94 9.33
C PRO A 132 13.82 -13.25 8.02
N PHE A 133 14.65 -12.20 8.09
CA PHE A 133 15.15 -11.49 6.91
C PHE A 133 16.16 -12.33 6.14
N LEU A 134 17.05 -13.07 6.83
CA LEU A 134 17.93 -14.05 6.18
C LEU A 134 17.14 -15.18 5.52
N HIS A 135 16.09 -15.68 6.18
CA HIS A 135 15.21 -16.67 5.56
C HIS A 135 14.53 -16.10 4.31
N PHE A 136 14.00 -14.88 4.39
CA PHE A 136 13.39 -14.22 3.24
C PHE A 136 14.39 -14.07 2.10
N MET A 137 15.61 -13.59 2.39
CA MET A 137 16.69 -13.48 1.41
C MET A 137 17.02 -14.85 0.78
N LEU A 138 17.17 -15.88 1.60
CA LEU A 138 17.46 -17.24 1.14
C LEU A 138 16.35 -17.81 0.24
N TRP A 139 15.09 -17.71 0.66
CA TRP A 139 13.98 -18.39 -0.01
C TRP A 139 13.44 -17.61 -1.20
N VAL A 140 13.49 -16.28 -1.17
CA VAL A 140 12.92 -15.42 -2.21
C VAL A 140 13.96 -14.98 -3.24
N TYR A 141 15.22 -14.77 -2.83
CA TYR A 141 16.26 -14.28 -3.73
C TYR A 141 17.28 -15.35 -4.17
N MET A 142 17.53 -16.37 -3.33
CA MET A 142 18.62 -17.32 -3.58
C MET A 142 18.17 -18.72 -4.03
N LYS A 143 17.08 -19.27 -3.46
CA LYS A 143 16.62 -20.65 -3.75
C LYS A 143 15.60 -20.75 -4.87
N THR A 144 14.83 -19.70 -5.15
CA THR A 144 13.98 -19.55 -6.34
C THR A 144 14.79 -19.54 -7.65
N SER A 145 16.11 -19.34 -7.54
CA SER A 145 17.10 -19.15 -8.61
C SER A 145 17.62 -20.48 -9.18
N GLY A 146 16.71 -21.39 -9.56
CA GLY A 146 17.07 -22.60 -10.33
C GLY A 146 17.71 -22.26 -11.70
N ASN A 147 17.49 -21.04 -12.18
CA ASN A 147 18.21 -20.41 -13.28
C ASN A 147 18.91 -19.15 -12.75
N LEU A 148 20.24 -19.19 -12.55
CA LEU A 148 21.05 -18.08 -12.00
C LEU A 148 20.84 -16.73 -12.70
N VAL A 149 20.41 -16.74 -13.96
CA VAL A 149 20.30 -15.54 -14.79
C VAL A 149 19.10 -14.68 -14.40
N GLU A 150 17.94 -15.25 -14.06
CA GLU A 150 16.67 -14.48 -14.03
C GLU A 150 16.41 -13.67 -12.74
N SER A 151 17.05 -13.99 -11.61
CA SER A 151 16.77 -13.34 -10.31
C SER A 151 17.58 -12.06 -10.06
N GLY A 152 18.61 -11.80 -10.86
CA GLY A 152 19.50 -10.65 -10.62
C GLY A 152 20.32 -10.72 -9.31
N ALA A 153 20.30 -11.87 -8.64
CA ALA A 153 21.12 -12.16 -7.47
C ALA A 153 22.59 -12.47 -7.82
N ALA A 154 22.95 -12.53 -9.11
CA ALA A 154 24.33 -12.66 -9.58
C ALA A 154 25.22 -11.49 -9.12
N ASP A 155 24.64 -10.31 -8.86
CA ASP A 155 25.35 -9.14 -8.36
C ASP A 155 25.67 -9.22 -6.85
N LEU A 156 25.14 -10.21 -6.09
CA LEU A 156 25.34 -10.32 -4.64
C LEU A 156 26.81 -10.49 -4.25
N GLN A 157 27.58 -11.29 -4.99
CA GLN A 157 29.02 -11.47 -4.74
C GLN A 157 29.82 -10.17 -4.98
N HIS A 158 29.25 -9.20 -5.69
CA HIS A 158 29.87 -7.93 -6.01
C HIS A 158 29.42 -6.78 -5.09
N ASP A 159 28.46 -7.02 -4.18
CA ASP A 159 27.97 -6.03 -3.23
C ASP A 159 28.89 -5.95 -1.99
N LYS A 160 29.37 -4.74 -1.67
CA LYS A 160 30.18 -4.50 -0.47
C LYS A 160 29.40 -4.83 0.80
N SER A 161 28.11 -4.50 0.86
CA SER A 161 27.26 -4.71 2.04
C SER A 161 27.10 -6.20 2.36
N MET A 162 27.20 -7.06 1.34
CA MET A 162 27.17 -8.51 1.49
C MET A 162 28.44 -9.03 2.17
N TRP A 163 29.61 -8.52 1.79
CA TRP A 163 30.88 -8.87 2.43
C TRP A 163 31.03 -8.26 3.83
N ASP A 164 30.51 -7.05 4.04
CA ASP A 164 30.40 -6.45 5.37
C ASP A 164 29.51 -7.32 6.28
N PHE A 165 28.44 -7.90 5.74
CA PHE A 165 27.57 -8.85 6.44
C PHE A 165 28.29 -10.14 6.82
N ILE A 166 29.02 -10.78 5.89
CA ILE A 166 29.78 -12.00 6.18
C ILE A 166 30.84 -11.72 7.27
N ASN A 167 31.50 -10.57 7.22
CA ASN A 167 32.46 -10.15 8.24
C ASN A 167 31.80 -9.93 9.61
N SER A 168 30.66 -9.23 9.64
CA SER A 168 29.88 -9.03 10.88
C SER A 168 29.43 -10.37 11.48
N ALA A 169 28.88 -11.26 10.65
CA ALA A 169 28.47 -12.60 11.04
C ALA A 169 29.64 -13.47 11.55
N THR A 170 30.85 -13.27 11.00
CA THR A 170 32.07 -13.91 11.50
C THR A 170 32.39 -13.45 12.91
N GLY A 171 32.26 -12.16 13.19
CA GLY A 171 32.40 -11.61 14.54
C GLY A 171 31.37 -12.17 15.52
N ASP A 172 30.11 -12.31 15.10
CA ASP A 172 29.05 -12.92 15.91
C ASP A 172 29.36 -14.39 16.24
N ILE A 173 29.85 -15.17 15.27
CA ILE A 173 30.27 -16.57 15.49
C ILE A 173 31.45 -16.61 16.47
N GLN A 174 32.45 -15.75 16.32
CA GLN A 174 33.61 -15.73 17.22
C GLN A 174 33.20 -15.41 18.67
N GLN A 175 32.31 -14.43 18.87
CA GLN A 175 31.77 -14.12 20.20
C GLN A 175 30.99 -15.31 20.79
N LEU A 176 30.21 -16.00 19.95
CA LEU A 176 29.50 -17.21 20.36
C LEU A 176 30.48 -18.33 20.74
N VAL A 177 31.52 -18.57 19.95
CA VAL A 177 32.58 -19.56 20.23
C VAL A 177 33.25 -19.26 21.56
N ASP A 178 33.66 -18.01 21.80
CA ASP A 178 34.29 -17.59 23.05
C ASP A 178 33.38 -17.81 24.27
N TYR A 179 32.08 -17.54 24.13
CA TYR A 179 31.10 -17.77 25.20
C TYR A 179 30.92 -19.26 25.49
N LEU A 180 30.75 -20.08 24.44
CA LEU A 180 30.53 -21.53 24.58
C LEU A 180 31.79 -22.23 25.12
N ALA A 181 32.98 -21.78 24.74
CA ALA A 181 34.25 -22.29 25.26
C ALA A 181 34.40 -22.03 26.77
N ARG A 182 33.90 -20.89 27.27
CA ARG A 182 33.89 -20.56 28.71
C ARG A 182 32.80 -21.27 29.50
N HIS A 183 31.73 -21.72 28.83
CA HIS A 183 30.55 -22.31 29.44
C HIS A 183 30.07 -23.59 28.72
N PRO A 184 30.89 -24.65 28.66
CA PRO A 184 30.52 -25.89 27.96
C PRO A 184 29.31 -26.59 28.59
N ASP A 185 29.12 -26.43 29.89
CA ASP A 185 27.98 -26.95 30.66
C ASP A 185 26.62 -26.37 30.22
N LYS A 186 26.62 -25.17 29.63
CA LYS A 186 25.40 -24.48 29.20
C LYS A 186 24.97 -24.84 27.78
N ILE A 187 25.83 -25.48 26.98
CA ILE A 187 25.54 -25.83 25.58
C ILE A 187 24.23 -26.63 25.44
N PRO A 188 24.00 -27.72 26.21
CA PRO A 188 22.76 -28.49 26.09
C PRO A 188 21.51 -27.69 26.49
N VAL A 189 21.66 -26.77 27.43
CA VAL A 189 20.55 -25.92 27.91
C VAL A 189 20.15 -24.90 26.84
N LEU A 190 21.14 -24.30 26.16
CA LEU A 190 20.90 -23.35 25.08
C LEU A 190 20.25 -24.03 23.86
N LEU A 191 20.66 -25.25 23.52
CA LEU A 191 20.11 -26.01 22.39
C LEU A 191 18.70 -26.59 22.64
N LYS A 192 18.20 -26.57 23.89
CA LYS A 192 16.96 -27.25 24.28
C LYS A 192 15.72 -26.70 23.55
N ALA A 193 15.64 -25.39 23.36
CA ALA A 193 14.50 -24.75 22.71
C ALA A 193 14.94 -23.45 22.01
N PRO A 194 14.35 -23.12 20.84
CA PRO A 194 14.58 -21.84 20.18
C PRO A 194 14.01 -20.66 21.00
N PRO A 195 14.54 -19.44 20.81
CA PRO A 195 13.96 -18.23 21.41
C PRO A 195 12.55 -17.98 20.88
N ALA A 196 11.74 -17.26 21.67
CA ALA A 196 10.39 -16.92 21.26
C ALA A 196 10.41 -16.00 20.03
N LYS A 197 9.34 -16.06 19.24
CA LYS A 197 9.20 -15.24 18.03
C LYS A 197 9.25 -13.76 18.39
N SER A 198 10.13 -13.00 17.73
CA SER A 198 10.32 -11.56 17.96
C SER A 198 10.77 -11.18 19.37
N GLU A 199 11.30 -12.14 20.14
CA GLU A 199 11.96 -11.88 21.40
C GLU A 199 13.27 -11.11 21.15
N VAL A 200 13.52 -10.09 21.96
CA VAL A 200 14.71 -9.25 21.90
C VAL A 200 15.45 -9.43 23.22
N ALA A 201 16.71 -9.83 23.16
CA ALA A 201 17.51 -9.95 24.36
C ALA A 201 17.86 -8.54 24.88
N GLU A 202 17.75 -8.34 26.18
CA GLU A 202 18.31 -7.14 26.80
C GLU A 202 19.84 -7.18 26.65
N SER A 203 20.46 -6.08 26.25
CA SER A 203 21.90 -6.01 25.98
C SER A 203 22.78 -6.37 27.19
N ALA A 204 22.24 -6.26 28.40
CA ALA A 204 22.89 -6.67 29.65
C ALA A 204 22.84 -8.19 29.89
N ASP A 205 21.90 -8.92 29.30
CA ASP A 205 21.76 -10.37 29.44
C ASP A 205 22.57 -11.11 28.36
N THR A 206 23.85 -11.33 28.65
CA THR A 206 24.76 -12.06 27.75
C THR A 206 24.27 -13.47 27.44
N ARG A 207 23.51 -14.13 28.33
CA ARG A 207 23.00 -15.48 28.06
C ARG A 207 21.91 -15.45 27.00
N ALA A 208 20.97 -14.51 27.10
CA ALA A 208 19.90 -14.34 26.11
C ALA A 208 20.46 -13.94 24.74
N VAL A 209 21.41 -13.01 24.70
CA VAL A 209 22.08 -12.59 23.45
C VAL A 209 22.76 -13.79 22.76
N MET A 210 23.51 -14.60 23.51
CA MET A 210 24.20 -15.77 22.95
C MET A 210 23.24 -16.89 22.55
N HIS A 211 22.11 -17.04 23.26
CA HIS A 211 21.04 -17.95 22.86
C HIS A 211 20.41 -17.54 21.53
N HIS A 212 20.15 -16.24 21.33
CA HIS A 212 19.63 -15.71 20.07
C HIS A 212 20.65 -15.87 18.93
N ALA A 213 21.92 -15.56 19.18
CA ALA A 213 23.02 -15.74 18.22
C ALA A 213 23.17 -17.21 17.77
N LEU A 214 23.05 -18.16 18.70
CA LEU A 214 23.13 -19.59 18.40
C LEU A 214 22.06 -20.02 17.37
N PHE A 215 20.79 -19.69 17.60
CA PHE A 215 19.71 -20.05 16.68
C PHE A 215 19.74 -19.25 15.39
N TYR A 216 20.21 -18.00 15.43
CA TYR A 216 20.48 -17.22 14.23
C TYR A 216 21.54 -17.90 13.33
N VAL A 217 22.62 -18.43 13.91
CA VAL A 217 23.65 -19.17 13.16
C VAL A 217 23.10 -20.48 12.60
N LEU A 218 22.42 -21.28 13.43
CA LEU A 218 21.92 -22.62 13.07
C LEU A 218 20.79 -22.60 12.01
N ASP A 219 19.83 -21.69 12.16
CA ASP A 219 18.64 -21.65 11.31
C ASP A 219 18.77 -20.66 10.14
N GLY A 220 19.46 -19.53 10.35
CA GLY A 220 19.57 -18.46 9.36
C GLY A 220 20.88 -18.48 8.58
N LEU A 221 22.00 -18.28 9.28
CA LEU A 221 23.31 -18.04 8.66
C LEU A 221 23.86 -19.26 7.92
N LEU A 222 23.84 -20.45 8.53
CA LEU A 222 24.39 -21.67 7.91
C LEU A 222 23.71 -22.05 6.58
N PRO A 223 22.36 -22.09 6.49
CA PRO A 223 21.66 -22.29 5.22
C PRO A 223 21.94 -21.20 4.18
N PHE A 224 22.09 -19.96 4.64
CA PHE A 224 22.42 -18.83 3.79
C PHE A 224 23.82 -18.97 3.17
N LEU A 225 24.84 -19.20 4.00
CA LEU A 225 26.23 -19.40 3.55
C LEU A 225 26.34 -20.59 2.60
N HIS A 226 25.62 -21.68 2.88
CA HIS A 226 25.58 -22.84 2.00
C HIS A 226 25.18 -22.47 0.57
N VAL A 227 24.06 -21.76 0.41
CA VAL A 227 23.56 -21.38 -0.92
C VAL A 227 24.44 -20.27 -1.53
N PHE A 228 24.91 -19.31 -0.75
CA PHE A 228 25.80 -18.25 -1.22
C PHE A 228 27.08 -18.82 -1.85
N TYR A 229 27.79 -19.67 -1.11
CA TYR A 229 29.06 -20.24 -1.57
C TYR A 229 28.91 -21.33 -2.63
N THR A 230 27.73 -21.95 -2.77
CA THR A 230 27.48 -22.97 -3.80
C THR A 230 27.02 -22.37 -5.12
N VAL A 231 26.19 -21.32 -5.06
CA VAL A 231 25.47 -20.80 -6.23
C VAL A 231 26.05 -19.48 -6.70
N PHE A 232 26.49 -18.61 -5.78
CA PHE A 232 26.81 -17.21 -6.10
C PHE A 232 28.29 -16.88 -6.05
N TYR A 233 29.09 -17.58 -5.24
CA TYR A 233 30.52 -17.33 -5.12
C TYR A 233 31.31 -18.15 -6.15
N SER A 234 32.15 -17.49 -6.96
CA SER A 234 33.10 -18.15 -7.87
C SER A 234 34.53 -17.67 -7.64
N THR A 235 35.46 -18.61 -7.40
CA THR A 235 36.90 -18.32 -7.22
C THR A 235 37.62 -17.87 -8.51
N SER A 236 36.92 -17.81 -9.65
CA SER A 236 37.49 -17.41 -10.94
C SER A 236 37.55 -15.89 -11.15
N ASP A 237 36.70 -15.11 -10.48
CA ASP A 237 36.61 -13.64 -10.64
C ASP A 237 37.45 -12.91 -9.58
N LYS A 238 38.78 -12.96 -9.73
CA LYS A 238 39.76 -12.43 -8.76
C LYS A 238 39.81 -10.89 -8.62
N ASP A 239 38.97 -10.15 -9.33
CA ASP A 239 39.19 -8.70 -9.57
C ASP A 239 38.18 -7.76 -8.87
N VAL A 240 37.29 -8.23 -7.99
CA VAL A 240 36.14 -7.40 -7.54
C VAL A 240 36.17 -6.96 -6.06
N TYR A 241 36.66 -7.77 -5.10
CA TYR A 241 36.79 -7.36 -3.69
C TYR A 241 38.12 -7.81 -3.06
N THR A 242 38.93 -6.87 -2.58
CA THR A 242 40.32 -7.11 -2.13
C THR A 242 40.46 -8.03 -0.91
N ASN A 243 39.40 -8.21 -0.10
CA ASN A 243 39.43 -8.99 1.15
C ASN A 243 38.52 -10.22 1.14
N GLU A 244 38.00 -10.66 -0.01
CA GLU A 244 37.03 -11.77 -0.07
C GLU A 244 37.62 -13.09 0.43
N LEU A 245 38.89 -13.37 0.10
CA LEU A 245 39.59 -14.58 0.49
C LEU A 245 39.83 -14.61 2.00
N ASN A 246 40.29 -13.49 2.56
CA ASN A 246 40.51 -13.33 4.00
C ASN A 246 39.20 -13.44 4.79
N THR A 247 38.11 -12.86 4.26
CA THR A 247 36.77 -12.94 4.86
C THR A 247 36.25 -14.38 4.84
N THR A 248 36.39 -15.07 3.71
CA THR A 248 36.00 -16.47 3.53
C THR A 248 36.81 -17.41 4.41
N GLU A 249 38.11 -17.15 4.58
CA GLU A 249 38.97 -17.90 5.49
C GLU A 249 38.61 -17.66 6.96
N SER A 250 38.32 -16.40 7.33
CA SER A 250 37.92 -16.04 8.69
C SER A 250 36.62 -16.71 9.10
N ILE A 251 35.60 -16.70 8.22
CA ILE A 251 34.33 -17.38 8.51
C ILE A 251 34.47 -18.90 8.52
N SER A 252 35.31 -19.47 7.65
CA SER A 252 35.62 -20.90 7.65
C SER A 252 36.21 -21.35 8.98
N ASN A 253 37.24 -20.64 9.47
CA ASN A 253 37.88 -20.93 10.75
C ASN A 253 36.92 -20.75 11.94
N ALA A 254 36.07 -19.71 11.91
CA ALA A 254 35.06 -19.48 12.95
C ALA A 254 34.01 -20.62 12.99
N LEU A 255 33.57 -21.11 11.82
CA LEU A 255 32.63 -22.23 11.72
C LEU A 255 33.26 -23.56 12.17
N ILE A 256 34.54 -23.80 11.87
CA ILE A 256 35.27 -24.98 12.38
C ILE A 256 35.34 -24.94 13.90
N ALA A 257 35.74 -23.81 14.49
CA ALA A 257 35.80 -23.66 15.94
C ALA A 257 34.42 -23.85 16.62
N LEU A 258 33.36 -23.32 15.99
CA LEU A 258 31.99 -23.55 16.45
C LEU A 258 31.60 -25.03 16.36
N CYS A 259 32.04 -25.73 15.31
CA CYS A 259 31.79 -27.15 15.11
C CYS A 259 32.41 -28.00 16.21
N ASP A 260 33.64 -27.70 16.59
CA ASP A 260 34.37 -28.48 17.59
C ASP A 260 33.65 -28.44 18.95
N LEU A 261 33.05 -27.30 19.29
CA LEU A 261 32.28 -27.09 20.51
C LEU A 261 30.86 -27.67 20.43
N LEU A 262 30.14 -27.46 19.32
CA LEU A 262 28.73 -27.86 19.21
C LEU A 262 28.53 -29.29 18.73
N GLY A 263 29.47 -29.88 17.99
CA GLY A 263 29.25 -31.08 17.19
C GLY A 263 28.73 -32.29 17.97
N GLY A 264 29.09 -32.44 19.26
CA GLY A 264 28.59 -33.53 20.11
C GLY A 264 27.29 -33.24 20.85
N HIS A 265 26.70 -32.05 20.68
CA HIS A 265 25.52 -31.59 21.41
C HIS A 265 24.31 -31.31 20.50
N VAL A 266 24.52 -31.14 19.19
CA VAL A 266 23.42 -30.88 18.25
C VAL A 266 22.70 -32.18 17.90
N GLN A 267 21.50 -32.35 18.44
CA GLN A 267 20.67 -33.56 18.20
C GLN A 267 19.55 -33.34 17.17
N ASN A 268 19.25 -32.08 16.82
CA ASN A 268 18.18 -31.77 15.88
C ASN A 268 18.62 -32.09 14.44
N PRO A 269 17.89 -32.95 13.70
CA PRO A 269 18.25 -33.34 12.33
C PRO A 269 18.39 -32.17 11.35
N GLN A 270 17.57 -31.12 11.51
CA GLN A 270 17.61 -29.95 10.65
C GLN A 270 18.86 -29.12 10.91
N HIS A 271 19.20 -28.89 12.18
CA HIS A 271 20.40 -28.16 12.57
C HIS A 271 21.66 -28.92 12.14
N LEU A 272 21.69 -30.24 12.36
CA LEU A 272 22.75 -31.12 11.88
C LEU A 272 22.96 -30.97 10.37
N ARG A 273 21.88 -31.05 9.59
CA ARG A 273 21.94 -30.88 8.14
C ARG A 273 22.47 -29.49 7.75
N ASN A 274 21.94 -28.43 8.34
CA ASN A 274 22.38 -27.06 8.06
C ASN A 274 23.87 -26.87 8.38
N PHE A 275 24.31 -27.42 9.51
CA PHE A 275 25.70 -27.35 9.97
C PHE A 275 26.64 -28.07 9.01
N VAL A 276 26.33 -29.33 8.67
CA VAL A 276 27.11 -30.15 7.73
C VAL A 276 27.19 -29.49 6.36
N LEU A 277 26.05 -29.06 5.81
CA LEU A 277 25.99 -28.44 4.49
C LEU A 277 26.76 -27.12 4.44
N GLY A 278 26.51 -26.22 5.39
CA GLY A 278 27.16 -24.90 5.44
C GLY A 278 28.67 -25.02 5.66
N LEU A 279 29.10 -25.83 6.62
CA LEU A 279 30.52 -26.05 6.89
C LEU A 279 31.24 -26.69 5.68
N THR A 280 30.66 -27.74 5.10
CA THR A 280 31.25 -28.42 3.93
C THR A 280 31.47 -27.46 2.77
N THR A 281 30.50 -26.60 2.48
CA THR A 281 30.60 -25.65 1.36
C THR A 281 31.55 -24.50 1.61
N VAL A 282 31.58 -23.95 2.82
CA VAL A 282 32.50 -22.84 3.14
C VAL A 282 33.94 -23.36 3.20
N VAL A 283 34.16 -24.52 3.83
CA VAL A 283 35.50 -25.11 3.96
C VAL A 283 36.04 -25.58 2.61
N SER A 284 35.21 -26.15 1.73
CA SER A 284 35.65 -26.63 0.41
C SER A 284 36.20 -25.52 -0.49
N VAL A 285 35.69 -24.30 -0.30
CA VAL A 285 36.05 -23.09 -1.04
C VAL A 285 37.19 -22.32 -0.35
N SER A 286 37.36 -22.48 0.96
CA SER A 286 38.47 -21.87 1.72
C SER A 286 39.79 -22.65 1.57
N ASN A 287 40.91 -22.03 1.96
CA ASN A 287 42.22 -22.69 2.07
C ASN A 287 42.39 -23.54 3.35
N ALA A 288 41.35 -23.67 4.18
CA ALA A 288 41.41 -24.44 5.41
C ALA A 288 41.67 -25.93 5.14
N SER A 289 42.32 -26.62 6.10
CA SER A 289 42.69 -28.03 5.95
C SER A 289 41.46 -28.92 5.80
N LYS A 290 41.30 -29.52 4.62
CA LYS A 290 40.20 -30.45 4.30
C LYS A 290 40.20 -31.71 5.18
N ALA A 291 41.31 -32.02 5.86
CA ALA A 291 41.40 -33.13 6.81
C ALA A 291 40.52 -32.93 8.05
N LEU A 292 40.34 -31.68 8.50
CA LEU A 292 39.46 -31.35 9.62
C LEU A 292 38.00 -31.65 9.27
N LEU A 293 37.62 -31.45 8.01
CA LEU A 293 36.27 -31.76 7.51
C LEU A 293 35.93 -33.25 7.64
N VAL A 294 36.88 -34.14 7.36
CA VAL A 294 36.69 -35.59 7.46
C VAL A 294 36.35 -35.99 8.90
N SER A 295 37.12 -35.48 9.87
CA SER A 295 36.89 -35.76 11.29
C SER A 295 35.53 -35.26 11.81
N VAL A 296 35.06 -34.13 11.25
CA VAL A 296 33.76 -33.55 11.58
C VAL A 296 32.62 -34.35 10.96
N LEU A 297 32.74 -34.72 9.68
CA LEU A 297 31.75 -35.53 8.97
C LEU A 297 31.62 -36.94 9.59
N GLU A 298 32.73 -37.55 10.01
CA GLU A 298 32.73 -38.84 10.70
C GLU A 298 31.98 -38.78 12.04
N ARG A 299 32.16 -37.69 12.83
CA ARG A 299 31.40 -37.46 14.08
C ARG A 299 29.89 -37.37 13.82
N PHE A 300 29.48 -36.66 12.77
CA PHE A 300 28.06 -36.49 12.45
C PHE A 300 27.43 -37.75 11.84
N MET A 301 28.14 -38.47 10.98
CA MET A 301 27.66 -39.72 10.39
C MET A 301 27.49 -40.83 11.43
N GLY A 302 28.27 -40.82 12.52
CA GLY A 302 28.14 -41.77 13.63
C GLY A 302 26.88 -41.57 14.50
N GLU A 303 26.35 -40.34 14.59
CA GLU A 303 25.24 -39.99 15.48
C GLU A 303 23.88 -39.81 14.77
N MET A 304 23.86 -39.71 13.44
CA MET A 304 22.63 -39.60 12.65
C MET A 304 21.86 -40.93 12.62
N LYS A 305 20.93 -41.14 13.57
CA LYS A 305 19.83 -42.08 13.36
C LYS A 305 18.96 -41.57 12.21
N LEU A 306 18.82 -42.37 11.15
CA LEU A 306 17.89 -42.15 10.04
C LEU A 306 16.47 -41.93 10.59
N PHE A 307 16.04 -40.67 10.68
CA PHE A 307 14.66 -40.31 10.97
C PHE A 307 13.92 -39.99 9.67
N ASP A 308 12.64 -40.37 9.66
CA ASP A 308 11.72 -40.28 8.53
C ASP A 308 11.62 -38.84 7.97
N THR A 309 12.26 -38.64 6.82
CA THR A 309 12.36 -37.35 6.12
C THR A 309 11.00 -36.83 5.65
N THR A 310 10.03 -37.72 5.42
CA THR A 310 8.71 -37.39 4.89
C THR A 310 7.85 -36.63 5.89
N SER A 311 7.86 -37.05 7.15
CA SER A 311 7.05 -36.45 8.22
C SER A 311 7.68 -35.17 8.79
N ALA A 312 9.00 -34.98 8.64
CA ALA A 312 9.69 -33.73 8.90
C ALA A 312 9.39 -32.66 7.82
N VAL A 313 9.40 -33.03 6.55
CA VAL A 313 9.08 -32.12 5.43
C VAL A 313 7.63 -31.63 5.50
N ARG A 314 6.67 -32.51 5.85
CA ARG A 314 5.26 -32.11 6.05
C ARG A 314 5.09 -31.11 7.20
N ARG A 315 5.78 -31.31 8.32
CA ARG A 315 5.77 -30.37 9.45
C ARG A 315 6.39 -29.02 9.06
N GLY A 316 7.54 -29.05 8.39
CA GLY A 316 8.20 -27.82 7.92
C GLY A 316 7.33 -27.02 6.96
N ASN A 317 6.61 -27.68 6.05
CA ASN A 317 5.68 -26.99 5.16
C ASN A 317 4.46 -26.41 5.90
N MET A 318 3.90 -27.12 6.88
CA MET A 318 2.81 -26.57 7.72
C MET A 318 3.27 -25.37 8.54
N GLU A 319 4.46 -25.44 9.15
CA GLU A 319 5.05 -24.33 9.89
C GLU A 319 5.33 -23.13 8.98
N TYR A 320 5.81 -23.37 7.75
CA TYR A 320 6.00 -22.34 6.74
C TYR A 320 4.70 -21.60 6.42
N TYR A 321 3.63 -22.31 6.05
CA TYR A 321 2.34 -21.70 5.71
C TYR A 321 1.68 -21.00 6.91
N ALA A 322 1.84 -21.55 8.11
CA ALA A 322 1.37 -20.90 9.33
C ALA A 322 2.11 -19.56 9.57
N THR A 323 3.40 -19.52 9.26
CA THR A 323 4.22 -18.31 9.38
C THR A 323 3.84 -17.25 8.34
N GLU A 324 3.53 -17.62 7.10
CA GLU A 324 3.03 -16.69 6.08
C GLU A 324 1.67 -16.06 6.46
N LEU A 325 0.74 -16.86 6.99
CA LEU A 325 -0.56 -16.36 7.45
C LEU A 325 -0.40 -15.33 8.58
N GLU A 326 0.49 -15.60 9.53
CA GLU A 326 0.79 -14.69 10.64
C GLU A 326 1.48 -13.40 10.13
N LEU A 327 2.40 -13.52 9.18
CA LEU A 327 3.10 -12.39 8.57
C LEU A 327 2.13 -11.49 7.80
N ASN A 328 1.21 -12.06 7.03
CA ASN A 328 0.17 -11.31 6.32
C ASN A 328 -0.76 -10.56 7.29
N ALA A 329 -1.11 -11.16 8.43
CA ALA A 329 -1.87 -10.47 9.47
C ALA A 329 -1.10 -9.29 10.08
N LYS A 330 0.20 -9.46 10.31
CA LYS A 330 1.09 -8.37 10.78
C LYS A 330 1.23 -7.27 9.75
N PHE A 331 1.40 -7.59 8.46
CA PHE A 331 1.43 -6.62 7.38
C PHE A 331 0.11 -5.85 7.26
N HIS A 332 -1.03 -6.52 7.37
CA HIS A 332 -2.33 -5.84 7.40
C HIS A 332 -2.43 -4.85 8.56
N THR A 333 -1.97 -5.26 9.75
CA THR A 333 -1.96 -4.40 10.94
C THR A 333 -1.00 -3.23 10.75
N PHE A 334 0.20 -3.47 10.23
CA PHE A 334 1.19 -2.44 9.90
C PHE A 334 0.63 -1.42 8.90
N THR A 335 0.08 -1.88 7.78
CA THR A 335 -0.53 -1.01 6.76
C THR A 335 -1.68 -0.19 7.34
N SER A 336 -2.52 -0.79 8.18
CA SER A 336 -3.60 -0.08 8.87
C SER A 336 -3.05 0.98 9.83
N ASN A 337 -2.00 0.66 10.58
CA ASN A 337 -1.34 1.59 11.51
C ASN A 337 -0.62 2.72 10.76
N CYS A 338 0.10 2.44 9.67
CA CYS A 338 0.73 3.45 8.82
C CYS A 338 -0.31 4.38 8.20
N MET A 339 -1.42 3.84 7.71
CA MET A 339 -2.57 4.64 7.27
C MET A 339 -3.11 5.52 8.40
N LEU A 340 -3.24 5.01 9.63
CA LEU A 340 -3.70 5.80 10.78
C LEU A 340 -2.73 6.93 11.15
N VAL A 341 -1.42 6.67 11.12
CA VAL A 341 -0.37 7.66 11.41
C VAL A 341 -0.38 8.78 10.36
N HIS A 342 -0.51 8.44 9.07
CA HIS A 342 -0.48 9.42 7.99
C HIS A 342 -1.81 10.14 7.74
N CYS A 343 -2.96 9.45 7.92
CA CYS A 343 -4.26 10.03 7.63
C CYS A 343 -4.87 10.79 8.81
N GLY A 344 -4.41 10.60 10.05
CA GLY A 344 -4.95 11.27 11.23
C GLY A 344 -6.15 10.57 11.87
N HIS A 345 -6.48 10.98 13.10
CA HIS A 345 -7.49 10.32 13.93
C HIS A 345 -8.93 10.68 13.52
N ASN A 346 -9.81 9.68 13.37
CA ASN A 346 -11.21 9.84 12.99
C ASN A 346 -12.13 10.22 14.16
N THR A 347 -11.74 11.20 14.98
CA THR A 347 -12.59 11.69 16.09
C THR A 347 -12.87 13.17 15.92
N VAL A 348 -14.09 13.60 16.30
CA VAL A 348 -14.43 15.03 16.31
C VAL A 348 -13.46 15.82 17.21
N GLN A 349 -12.98 15.20 18.28
CA GLN A 349 -11.94 15.78 19.14
C GLN A 349 -10.62 16.02 18.41
N ALA A 350 -10.12 15.07 17.62
CA ALA A 350 -8.88 15.27 16.89
C ALA A 350 -9.00 16.36 15.81
N GLN A 351 -10.12 16.37 15.09
CA GLN A 351 -10.36 17.24 13.93
C GLN A 351 -10.75 18.67 14.32
N LEU A 352 -11.70 18.82 15.25
CA LEU A 352 -12.28 20.11 15.62
C LEU A 352 -11.74 20.67 16.94
N LYS A 353 -10.94 19.89 17.68
CA LYS A 353 -10.47 20.21 19.04
C LYS A 353 -11.62 20.47 20.02
N VAL A 354 -12.79 19.87 19.78
CA VAL A 354 -13.98 19.92 20.65
C VAL A 354 -14.08 18.61 21.43
N LYS A 355 -14.38 18.67 22.73
CA LYS A 355 -14.58 17.46 23.55
C LYS A 355 -15.81 16.66 23.06
N CYS A 356 -15.57 15.71 22.17
CA CYS A 356 -16.59 14.83 21.60
C CYS A 356 -15.92 13.54 21.11
N LYS A 357 -16.41 12.39 21.62
CA LYS A 357 -15.89 11.05 21.25
C LYS A 357 -16.53 10.50 19.96
N ARG A 358 -17.48 11.23 19.37
CA ARG A 358 -18.14 10.86 18.11
C ARG A 358 -17.10 10.76 16.98
N GLU A 359 -17.34 9.83 16.06
CA GLU A 359 -16.55 9.73 14.84
C GLU A 359 -16.75 10.95 13.95
N TYR A 360 -15.67 11.41 13.33
CA TYR A 360 -15.73 12.61 12.48
C TYR A 360 -16.38 12.31 11.13
N THR A 361 -16.04 11.18 10.50
CA THR A 361 -16.68 10.66 9.28
C THR A 361 -16.85 9.14 9.37
N ALA A 362 -17.81 8.57 8.64
CA ALA A 362 -18.05 7.14 8.64
C ALA A 362 -17.05 6.44 7.71
N ARG A 363 -16.18 5.60 8.27
CA ARG A 363 -15.14 4.90 7.50
C ARG A 363 -15.72 3.82 6.59
N GLY A 364 -15.17 3.67 5.40
CA GLY A 364 -15.63 2.78 4.34
C GLY A 364 -16.88 3.26 3.61
N THR A 365 -17.34 4.49 3.84
CA THR A 365 -18.55 5.04 3.22
C THR A 365 -18.24 6.03 2.11
N ASN A 366 -19.25 6.30 1.27
CA ASN A 366 -19.16 7.29 0.19
C ASN A 366 -19.08 8.75 0.68
N GLU A 367 -19.11 8.99 1.98
CA GLU A 367 -19.10 10.31 2.61
C GLU A 367 -17.78 10.61 3.37
N GLU A 368 -16.73 9.82 3.14
CA GLU A 368 -15.44 10.05 3.78
C GLU A 368 -14.88 11.45 3.46
N LEU A 369 -14.29 12.08 4.47
CA LEU A 369 -13.52 13.32 4.33
C LEU A 369 -12.08 13.05 4.76
N PRO A 370 -11.10 13.73 4.16
CA PRO A 370 -9.71 13.63 4.60
C PRO A 370 -9.56 13.99 6.09
N LEU A 371 -8.78 13.18 6.82
CA LEU A 371 -8.62 13.27 8.27
C LEU A 371 -7.30 13.96 8.71
N GLY A 372 -6.48 14.41 7.76
CA GLY A 372 -5.21 15.07 8.06
C GLY A 372 -5.41 16.44 8.70
N GLU A 373 -4.57 16.82 9.66
CA GLU A 373 -4.61 18.16 10.27
C GLU A 373 -4.40 19.27 9.23
N GLU A 374 -3.56 19.00 8.22
CA GLU A 374 -3.34 19.87 7.06
C GLU A 374 -4.63 20.16 6.27
N PHE A 375 -5.52 19.18 6.15
CA PHE A 375 -6.78 19.37 5.45
C PHE A 375 -7.71 20.32 6.21
N GLN A 376 -7.77 20.21 7.53
CA GLN A 376 -8.51 21.16 8.36
C GLN A 376 -7.90 22.57 8.32
N SER A 377 -6.57 22.67 8.31
CA SER A 377 -5.86 23.93 8.13
C SER A 377 -6.18 24.57 6.78
N LEU A 378 -6.19 23.79 5.70
CA LEU A 378 -6.59 24.24 4.36
C LEU A 378 -8.04 24.75 4.32
N ALA A 379 -8.97 24.01 4.94
CA ALA A 379 -10.37 24.44 5.00
C ALA A 379 -10.52 25.79 5.74
N ARG A 380 -9.73 26.03 6.79
CA ARG A 380 -9.73 27.30 7.54
C ARG A 380 -9.24 28.49 6.71
N CYS A 381 -8.39 28.27 5.70
CA CYS A 381 -7.93 29.35 4.80
C CYS A 381 -9.08 30.00 4.01
N PHE A 382 -10.22 29.30 3.84
CA PHE A 382 -11.41 29.83 3.19
C PHE A 382 -12.40 30.49 4.16
N LEU A 383 -11.98 30.71 5.40
CA LEU A 383 -12.76 31.39 6.44
C LEU A 383 -12.04 32.66 6.91
N SER A 384 -12.80 33.71 7.18
CA SER A 384 -12.29 34.90 7.86
C SER A 384 -12.54 34.79 9.37
N PRO A 385 -11.54 34.43 10.20
CA PRO A 385 -11.76 34.03 11.60
C PRO A 385 -12.28 35.16 12.50
N HIS A 386 -11.98 36.43 12.16
CA HIS A 386 -12.37 37.60 12.95
C HIS A 386 -13.79 38.11 12.65
N GLU A 387 -14.46 37.56 11.64
CA GLU A 387 -15.76 38.04 11.18
C GLU A 387 -16.92 37.27 11.82
N LYS A 388 -17.88 38.01 12.39
CA LYS A 388 -19.02 37.42 13.11
C LYS A 388 -20.17 37.07 12.17
N LYS A 389 -20.36 37.82 11.08
CA LYS A 389 -21.45 37.56 10.13
C LYS A 389 -21.08 36.40 9.21
N ALA A 390 -21.90 35.34 9.18
CA ALA A 390 -21.66 34.15 8.36
C ALA A 390 -21.38 34.49 6.88
N VAL A 391 -22.20 35.36 6.26
CA VAL A 391 -22.02 35.78 4.86
C VAL A 391 -20.61 36.31 4.57
N LYS A 392 -20.08 37.16 5.45
CA LYS A 392 -18.73 37.72 5.28
C LYS A 392 -17.64 36.72 5.67
N ARG A 393 -17.87 35.91 6.70
CA ARG A 393 -16.94 34.88 7.18
C ARG A 393 -16.64 33.81 6.13
N PHE A 394 -17.64 33.42 5.34
CA PHE A 394 -17.53 32.38 4.31
C PHE A 394 -17.34 32.95 2.89
N ALA A 395 -17.14 34.27 2.75
CA ALA A 395 -17.05 34.92 1.43
C ALA A 395 -15.90 34.37 0.55
N LEU A 396 -14.79 33.93 1.16
CA LEU A 396 -13.65 33.35 0.44
C LEU A 396 -13.99 31.98 -0.19
N ALA A 397 -14.92 31.22 0.39
CA ALA A 397 -15.41 29.97 -0.19
C ALA A 397 -16.11 30.20 -1.54
N GLY A 398 -16.61 31.43 -1.79
CA GLY A 398 -17.10 31.85 -3.10
C GLY A 398 -16.10 31.63 -4.24
N LYS A 399 -14.79 31.76 -3.98
CA LYS A 399 -13.74 31.52 -4.98
C LYS A 399 -13.70 30.05 -5.45
N LEU A 400 -13.92 29.11 -4.52
CA LEU A 400 -14.00 27.68 -4.86
C LEU A 400 -15.23 27.39 -5.73
N ILE A 401 -16.35 28.06 -5.43
CA ILE A 401 -17.60 27.93 -6.19
C ILE A 401 -17.43 28.51 -7.60
N GLU A 402 -16.73 29.63 -7.75
CA GLU A 402 -16.40 30.18 -9.08
C GLU A 402 -15.48 29.23 -9.85
N GLN A 403 -14.49 28.63 -9.21
CA GLN A 403 -13.60 27.66 -9.87
C GLN A 403 -14.38 26.45 -10.39
N LEU A 404 -15.31 25.92 -9.59
CA LEU A 404 -16.21 24.84 -10.02
C LEU A 404 -17.08 25.28 -11.20
N TRP A 405 -17.55 26.53 -11.25
CA TRP A 405 -18.30 27.03 -12.38
C TRP A 405 -17.45 27.15 -13.66
N ILE A 406 -16.23 27.66 -13.54
CA ILE A 406 -15.26 27.73 -14.64
C ILE A 406 -15.00 26.31 -15.17
N SER A 407 -14.74 25.34 -14.30
CA SER A 407 -14.55 23.94 -14.67
C SER A 407 -15.78 23.34 -15.40
N ALA A 408 -16.99 23.60 -14.88
CA ALA A 408 -18.25 23.13 -15.51
C ALA A 408 -18.51 23.74 -16.89
N THR A 409 -18.12 25.01 -17.09
CA THR A 409 -18.30 25.73 -18.36
C THR A 409 -17.26 25.32 -19.40
N GLN A 410 -16.01 25.13 -18.99
CA GLN A 410 -14.93 24.61 -19.84
C GLN A 410 -15.24 23.22 -20.39
N CYS A 411 -15.91 22.36 -19.61
CA CYS A 411 -16.35 21.04 -20.07
C CYS A 411 -17.34 21.09 -21.24
N LYS A 412 -18.01 22.23 -21.51
CA LYS A 412 -18.90 22.40 -22.67
C LYS A 412 -18.17 22.81 -23.95
N GLN A 413 -16.94 23.31 -23.85
CA GLN A 413 -16.11 23.75 -24.98
C GLN A 413 -14.67 23.27 -24.78
N PRO A 414 -14.37 21.99 -25.03
CA PRO A 414 -13.03 21.46 -24.84
C PRO A 414 -12.05 22.11 -25.82
N ARG A 415 -11.05 22.84 -25.30
CA ARG A 415 -9.86 23.23 -26.06
C ARG A 415 -8.83 22.10 -25.96
N LYS A 416 -8.11 21.84 -27.06
CA LYS A 416 -7.15 20.73 -27.18
C LYS A 416 -6.00 20.73 -26.15
N ASP A 417 -5.69 21.87 -25.54
CA ASP A 417 -4.51 22.06 -24.68
C ASP A 417 -4.82 22.47 -23.22
N GLN A 418 -6.02 22.18 -22.70
CA GLN A 418 -6.39 22.57 -21.33
C GLN A 418 -6.57 21.36 -20.42
N PRO A 419 -5.77 21.23 -19.34
CA PRO A 419 -5.92 20.14 -18.39
C PRO A 419 -7.22 20.32 -17.61
N THR A 420 -8.19 19.43 -17.82
CA THR A 420 -9.29 19.28 -16.86
C THR A 420 -8.70 18.59 -15.63
N HIS A 421 -8.70 19.25 -14.47
CA HIS A 421 -8.23 18.68 -13.21
C HIS A 421 -9.42 18.15 -12.40
N PRO A 422 -9.94 16.92 -12.66
CA PRO A 422 -11.05 16.37 -11.90
C PRO A 422 -10.74 16.28 -10.40
N ASP A 423 -9.48 16.02 -10.04
CA ASP A 423 -9.05 15.96 -8.65
C ASP A 423 -9.18 17.31 -7.94
N LEU A 424 -8.91 18.42 -8.66
CA LEU A 424 -9.10 19.76 -8.12
C LEU A 424 -10.57 20.02 -7.79
N ASP A 425 -11.48 19.61 -8.68
CA ASP A 425 -12.92 19.77 -8.46
C ASP A 425 -13.41 18.95 -7.26
N VAL A 426 -12.95 17.71 -7.11
CA VAL A 426 -13.23 16.87 -5.93
C VAL A 426 -12.71 17.57 -4.66
N ARG A 427 -11.48 18.08 -4.67
CA ARG A 427 -10.90 18.78 -3.51
C ARG A 427 -11.67 20.05 -3.16
N CYS A 428 -12.07 20.85 -4.16
CA CYS A 428 -12.91 22.03 -3.94
C CYS A 428 -14.24 21.65 -3.28
N LEU A 429 -14.91 20.61 -3.76
CA LEU A 429 -16.17 20.13 -3.19
C LEU A 429 -15.98 19.56 -1.77
N GLN A 430 -14.91 18.81 -1.51
CA GLN A 430 -14.56 18.30 -0.18
C GLN A 430 -14.35 19.44 0.81
N ILE A 431 -13.63 20.49 0.43
CA ILE A 431 -13.42 21.68 1.27
C ILE A 431 -14.78 22.34 1.56
N LEU A 432 -15.59 22.60 0.53
CA LEU A 432 -16.92 23.21 0.69
C LEU A 432 -17.84 22.38 1.60
N ARG A 433 -17.85 21.05 1.46
CA ARG A 433 -18.61 20.13 2.32
C ARG A 433 -18.10 20.19 3.76
N THR A 434 -16.78 20.20 3.95
CA THR A 434 -16.13 20.27 5.26
C THR A 434 -16.56 21.51 6.05
N LEU A 435 -16.74 22.65 5.39
CA LEU A 435 -17.17 23.89 6.03
C LEU A 435 -18.51 23.78 6.76
N ILE A 436 -19.46 23.00 6.21
CA ILE A 436 -20.78 22.76 6.83
C ILE A 436 -20.71 21.54 7.76
N HIS A 437 -20.01 20.48 7.33
CA HIS A 437 -19.82 19.24 8.10
C HIS A 437 -19.18 19.51 9.46
N ASN A 438 -18.20 20.41 9.53
CA ASN A 438 -17.58 20.83 10.78
C ASN A 438 -18.59 21.43 11.77
N GLU A 439 -19.58 22.18 11.28
CA GLU A 439 -20.62 22.77 12.12
C GLU A 439 -21.72 21.75 12.49
N GLU A 440 -22.00 20.76 11.64
CA GLU A 440 -22.87 19.61 11.96
C GLU A 440 -22.25 18.73 13.04
N ARG A 441 -20.96 18.40 12.94
CA ARG A 441 -20.25 17.53 13.90
C ARG A 441 -20.10 18.14 15.29
N ARG A 442 -20.36 19.45 15.45
CA ARG A 442 -20.47 20.11 16.75
C ARG A 442 -21.80 19.82 17.46
N LEU A 443 -22.79 19.29 16.77
CA LEU A 443 -24.01 18.79 17.39
C LEU A 443 -23.73 17.47 18.12
N PRO A 444 -24.33 17.27 19.32
CA PRO A 444 -24.34 15.97 20.00
C PRO A 444 -24.95 14.88 19.11
N GLU A 445 -24.59 13.62 19.30
CA GLU A 445 -25.12 12.52 18.48
C GLU A 445 -26.65 12.34 18.61
N ASP A 446 -27.18 12.64 19.80
CA ASP A 446 -28.60 12.61 20.18
C ASP A 446 -29.35 13.92 19.90
N TRP A 447 -28.78 14.84 19.10
CA TRP A 447 -29.34 16.19 18.87
C TRP A 447 -30.79 16.18 18.38
N ALA A 448 -31.18 15.19 17.57
CA ALA A 448 -32.51 15.08 16.97
C ALA A 448 -33.62 14.91 18.03
N LEU A 449 -33.30 14.29 19.17
CA LEU A 449 -34.22 14.09 20.29
C LEU A 449 -34.29 15.30 21.22
N ARG A 450 -33.32 16.21 21.13
CA ARG A 450 -33.10 17.34 22.06
C ARG A 450 -33.21 18.69 21.38
N THR A 451 -33.98 18.76 20.29
CA THR A 451 -34.20 19.97 19.49
C THR A 451 -34.81 21.14 20.27
N SER A 452 -35.39 20.89 21.45
CA SER A 452 -35.91 21.92 22.35
C SER A 452 -34.82 22.75 23.03
N GLU A 453 -33.59 22.21 23.17
CA GLU A 453 -32.49 22.87 23.88
C GLU A 453 -31.97 24.11 23.16
N ASN A 454 -31.78 25.20 23.92
CA ASN A 454 -31.31 26.48 23.36
C ASN A 454 -29.94 26.38 22.68
N LYS A 455 -29.04 25.51 23.16
CA LYS A 455 -27.71 25.31 22.55
C LYS A 455 -27.81 24.66 21.18
N ILE A 456 -28.64 23.63 21.04
CA ILE A 456 -28.88 22.92 19.78
C ILE A 456 -29.61 23.84 18.80
N LYS A 457 -30.64 24.57 19.25
CA LYS A 457 -31.33 25.57 18.42
C LYS A 457 -30.38 26.61 17.85
N LYS A 458 -29.50 27.19 18.68
CA LYS A 458 -28.49 28.16 18.24
C LYS A 458 -27.54 27.57 17.20
N GLN A 459 -27.06 26.35 17.41
CA GLN A 459 -26.17 25.68 16.45
C GLN A 459 -26.89 25.37 15.11
N LEU A 460 -28.14 24.90 15.16
CA LEU A 460 -28.95 24.66 13.94
C LEU A 460 -29.21 25.96 13.16
N VAL A 461 -29.49 27.07 13.85
CA VAL A 461 -29.61 28.40 13.23
C VAL A 461 -28.28 28.81 12.59
N TYR A 462 -27.15 28.58 13.26
CA TYR A 462 -25.84 28.90 12.71
C TYR A 462 -25.52 28.05 11.47
N ILE A 463 -25.77 26.74 11.49
CA ILE A 463 -25.62 25.86 10.31
C ILE A 463 -26.45 26.39 9.14
N LYS A 464 -27.70 26.80 9.39
CA LYS A 464 -28.57 27.43 8.38
C LYS A 464 -27.95 28.71 7.81
N GLU A 465 -27.36 29.56 8.65
CA GLU A 465 -26.67 30.78 8.20
C GLU A 465 -25.45 30.47 7.34
N VAL A 466 -24.67 29.42 7.65
CA VAL A 466 -23.54 28.97 6.83
C VAL A 466 -23.99 28.47 5.47
N GLN A 467 -25.03 27.63 5.42
CA GLN A 467 -25.62 27.15 4.17
C GLN A 467 -26.12 28.31 3.30
N VAL A 468 -26.78 29.31 3.91
CA VAL A 468 -27.22 30.53 3.20
C VAL A 468 -26.04 31.34 2.71
N ALA A 469 -25.01 31.54 3.54
CA ALA A 469 -23.80 32.29 3.19
C ALA A 469 -23.11 31.72 1.95
N LEU A 470 -23.01 30.39 1.86
CA LEU A 470 -22.48 29.73 0.66
C LEU A 470 -23.44 29.95 -0.52
N ASN A 471 -24.74 29.70 -0.33
CA ASN A 471 -25.75 29.77 -1.40
C ASN A 471 -25.90 31.17 -2.04
N VAL A 472 -25.50 32.25 -1.36
CA VAL A 472 -25.43 33.61 -1.94
C VAL A 472 -24.60 33.63 -3.24
N HIS A 473 -23.60 32.75 -3.36
CA HIS A 473 -22.76 32.63 -4.55
C HIS A 473 -23.39 31.78 -5.67
N SER A 474 -24.71 31.54 -5.64
CA SER A 474 -25.43 30.65 -6.57
C SER A 474 -24.86 29.23 -6.59
N THR A 475 -24.47 28.71 -5.42
CA THR A 475 -23.76 27.43 -5.25
C THR A 475 -24.46 26.28 -5.96
N ILE A 476 -25.76 26.09 -5.72
CA ILE A 476 -26.52 24.98 -6.30
C ILE A 476 -26.52 25.04 -7.84
N ILE A 477 -26.66 26.23 -8.41
CA ILE A 477 -26.63 26.45 -9.87
C ILE A 477 -25.27 26.08 -10.45
N LYS A 478 -24.20 26.43 -9.74
CA LYS A 478 -22.82 26.26 -10.21
C LYS A 478 -22.28 24.84 -10.02
N VAL A 479 -22.79 24.11 -9.02
CA VAL A 479 -22.34 22.76 -8.67
C VAL A 479 -23.14 21.67 -9.39
N LEU A 480 -24.46 21.82 -9.57
CA LEU A 480 -25.30 20.81 -10.21
C LEU A 480 -24.84 20.33 -11.61
N PRO A 481 -24.28 21.17 -12.50
CA PRO A 481 -23.77 20.71 -13.79
C PRO A 481 -22.71 19.60 -13.69
N HIS A 482 -21.99 19.50 -12.57
CA HIS A 482 -20.98 18.47 -12.35
C HIS A 482 -21.57 17.07 -12.20
N LEU A 483 -22.87 16.92 -11.93
CA LEU A 483 -23.55 15.62 -11.93
C LEU A 483 -23.57 14.95 -13.32
N ALA A 484 -23.44 15.73 -14.39
CA ALA A 484 -23.39 15.21 -15.75
C ALA A 484 -21.97 14.73 -16.16
N ARG A 485 -20.98 14.82 -15.25
CA ARG A 485 -19.61 14.39 -15.55
C ARG A 485 -19.50 12.87 -15.51
N ARG A 486 -18.56 12.35 -16.30
CA ARG A 486 -18.29 10.91 -16.39
C ARG A 486 -17.53 10.35 -15.19
N ASN A 487 -16.88 11.21 -14.39
CA ASN A 487 -16.08 10.83 -13.23
C ASN A 487 -16.99 10.64 -12.00
N ASP A 488 -17.00 9.41 -11.47
CA ASP A 488 -17.85 9.01 -10.35
C ASP A 488 -17.49 9.69 -9.03
N ASP A 489 -16.21 10.03 -8.80
CA ASP A 489 -15.78 10.73 -7.58
C ASP A 489 -16.36 12.14 -7.50
N ILE A 490 -16.40 12.85 -8.63
CA ILE A 490 -17.02 14.18 -8.69
C ILE A 490 -18.52 14.05 -8.42
N VAL A 491 -19.20 13.13 -9.10
CA VAL A 491 -20.64 12.93 -8.93
C VAL A 491 -20.98 12.59 -7.48
N ARG A 492 -20.23 11.66 -6.87
CA ARG A 492 -20.35 11.26 -5.47
C ARG A 492 -20.20 12.45 -4.52
N GLU A 493 -19.14 13.23 -4.70
CA GLU A 493 -18.84 14.36 -3.82
C GLU A 493 -19.86 15.50 -4.01
N VAL A 494 -20.34 15.75 -5.24
CA VAL A 494 -21.44 16.69 -5.50
C VAL A 494 -22.71 16.30 -4.74
N LEU A 495 -23.08 15.01 -4.78
CA LEU A 495 -24.26 14.52 -4.06
C LEU A 495 -24.10 14.64 -2.55
N ALA A 496 -22.94 14.26 -2.00
CA ALA A 496 -22.64 14.42 -0.58
C ALA A 496 -22.68 15.90 -0.14
N PHE A 497 -22.16 16.80 -0.98
CA PHE A 497 -22.22 18.24 -0.74
C PHE A 497 -23.65 18.80 -0.78
N ILE A 498 -24.48 18.36 -1.72
CA ILE A 498 -25.90 18.76 -1.78
C ILE A 498 -26.67 18.24 -0.56
N CYS A 499 -26.39 17.02 -0.09
CA CYS A 499 -27.04 16.46 1.10
C CYS A 499 -26.76 17.33 2.34
N ILE A 500 -25.51 17.75 2.56
CA ILE A 500 -25.18 18.63 3.70
C ILE A 500 -25.72 20.06 3.51
N MET A 501 -25.83 20.56 2.27
CA MET A 501 -26.47 21.85 1.96
C MET A 501 -27.98 21.86 2.25
N LEU A 502 -28.63 20.70 2.13
CA LEU A 502 -30.05 20.49 2.46
C LEU A 502 -30.30 20.04 3.90
N PHE A 503 -29.24 19.87 4.70
CA PHE A 503 -29.35 19.46 6.10
C PHE A 503 -30.32 20.37 6.86
N ASN A 504 -31.22 19.76 7.63
CA ASN A 504 -32.30 20.40 8.38
C ASN A 504 -33.25 21.29 7.53
N ALA A 505 -33.47 20.90 6.26
CA ALA A 505 -34.49 21.46 5.37
C ALA A 505 -34.44 22.99 5.21
N ASN A 506 -33.27 23.52 4.83
CA ASN A 506 -33.09 24.96 4.61
C ASN A 506 -33.89 25.47 3.39
N ARG A 507 -35.04 26.12 3.66
CA ARG A 507 -35.96 26.65 2.64
C ARG A 507 -35.30 27.56 1.59
N VAL A 508 -34.25 28.31 1.93
CA VAL A 508 -33.57 29.22 1.00
C VAL A 508 -32.82 28.42 -0.07
N VAL A 509 -32.06 27.41 0.36
CA VAL A 509 -31.31 26.51 -0.54
C VAL A 509 -32.28 25.68 -1.39
N GLN A 510 -33.35 25.18 -0.77
CA GLN A 510 -34.42 24.45 -1.46
C GLN A 510 -35.09 25.31 -2.55
N GLY A 511 -35.37 26.58 -2.25
CA GLY A 511 -35.92 27.53 -3.22
C GLY A 511 -35.00 27.73 -4.42
N SER A 512 -33.68 27.83 -4.20
CA SER A 512 -32.69 27.90 -5.28
C SER A 512 -32.70 26.64 -6.15
N MET A 513 -32.84 25.45 -5.55
CA MET A 513 -32.95 24.19 -6.30
C MET A 513 -34.25 24.10 -7.12
N TYR A 514 -35.38 24.56 -6.56
CA TYR A 514 -36.67 24.60 -7.24
C TYR A 514 -36.68 25.58 -8.43
N GLY A 515 -36.07 26.76 -8.28
CA GLY A 515 -35.95 27.74 -9.36
C GLY A 515 -35.23 27.20 -10.61
N ILE A 516 -34.24 26.32 -10.42
CA ILE A 516 -33.53 25.62 -11.51
C ILE A 516 -34.45 24.61 -12.19
N SER A 517 -35.21 23.83 -11.42
CA SER A 517 -36.17 22.85 -11.95
C SER A 517 -37.18 23.50 -12.88
N ARG A 518 -37.69 24.67 -12.51
CA ARG A 518 -38.74 25.38 -13.26
C ARG A 518 -38.19 26.10 -14.49
N SER A 519 -36.95 26.59 -14.43
CA SER A 519 -36.32 27.30 -15.55
C SER A 519 -35.77 26.38 -16.63
N ARG A 520 -35.31 25.18 -16.27
CA ARG A 520 -34.70 24.26 -17.25
C ARG A 520 -35.65 23.26 -17.91
N CYS A 521 -36.84 22.97 -17.36
CA CYS A 521 -37.85 22.06 -17.95
C CYS A 521 -37.29 20.83 -18.68
N ASP A 522 -36.15 20.30 -18.25
CA ASP A 522 -35.45 19.23 -18.96
C ASP A 522 -35.75 17.92 -18.24
N SER A 523 -36.70 17.16 -18.77
CA SER A 523 -36.96 15.78 -18.33
C SER A 523 -35.68 14.93 -18.37
N ALA A 524 -34.73 15.27 -19.26
CA ALA A 524 -33.41 14.67 -19.36
C ALA A 524 -32.52 14.95 -18.14
N PHE A 525 -32.57 16.14 -17.54
CA PHE A 525 -31.77 16.46 -16.35
C PHE A 525 -32.22 15.63 -15.13
N TYR A 526 -33.53 15.57 -14.90
CA TYR A 526 -34.11 14.73 -13.84
C TYR A 526 -33.89 13.24 -14.09
N SER A 527 -34.03 12.79 -15.34
CA SER A 527 -33.76 11.41 -15.73
C SER A 527 -32.28 11.05 -15.54
N ASN A 528 -31.35 11.94 -15.89
CA ASN A 528 -29.91 11.73 -15.70
C ASN A 528 -29.51 11.77 -14.23
N MET A 529 -30.14 12.64 -13.42
CA MET A 529 -29.94 12.69 -11.98
C MET A 529 -30.45 11.42 -11.29
N LEU A 530 -31.64 10.94 -11.66
CA LEU A 530 -32.19 9.67 -11.16
C LEU A 530 -31.40 8.45 -11.65
N ALA A 531 -30.93 8.47 -12.90
CA ALA A 531 -30.05 7.44 -13.46
C ALA A 531 -28.68 7.42 -12.76
N ALA A 532 -28.07 8.57 -12.49
CA ALA A 532 -26.84 8.68 -11.72
C ALA A 532 -27.02 8.20 -10.27
N CYS A 533 -28.15 8.52 -9.65
CA CYS A 533 -28.48 8.05 -8.29
C CYS A 533 -28.77 6.55 -8.22
N SER A 534 -29.23 5.91 -9.30
CA SER A 534 -29.61 4.48 -9.33
C SER A 534 -28.51 3.55 -9.85
N SER A 535 -27.65 4.03 -10.77
CA SER A 535 -26.61 3.20 -11.41
C SER A 535 -25.22 3.29 -10.78
N ARG A 536 -24.92 4.38 -10.07
CA ARG A 536 -23.55 4.70 -9.59
C ARG A 536 -23.45 4.88 -8.08
N MET A 537 -24.52 4.63 -7.33
CA MET A 537 -24.55 4.77 -5.87
C MET A 537 -24.60 3.43 -5.14
N CYS A 538 -24.00 3.41 -3.95
CA CYS A 538 -24.40 2.49 -2.88
C CYS A 538 -25.78 2.95 -2.33
N VAL A 539 -26.69 2.00 -2.09
CA VAL A 539 -28.11 2.19 -1.75
C VAL A 539 -28.36 3.20 -0.61
N GLN A 540 -27.44 3.33 0.34
CA GLN A 540 -27.58 4.23 1.51
C GLN A 540 -27.54 5.73 1.17
N ALA A 541 -26.56 6.18 0.37
CA ALA A 541 -26.46 7.59 0.02
C ALA A 541 -27.59 8.00 -0.95
N ALA A 542 -28.03 7.07 -1.81
CA ALA A 542 -29.20 7.26 -2.66
C ALA A 542 -30.45 7.41 -1.79
N GLY A 543 -30.57 6.58 -0.74
CA GLY A 543 -31.61 6.69 0.27
C GLY A 543 -31.61 8.01 1.04
N GLY A 544 -30.45 8.58 1.39
CA GLY A 544 -30.34 9.89 2.05
C GLY A 544 -30.79 11.06 1.18
N PHE A 545 -30.33 11.09 -0.08
CA PHE A 545 -30.76 12.09 -1.07
C PHE A 545 -32.23 11.91 -1.44
N LEU A 546 -32.67 10.68 -1.70
CA LEU A 546 -34.07 10.37 -2.02
C LEU A 546 -34.98 10.64 -0.83
N ASN A 547 -34.58 10.39 0.42
CA ASN A 547 -35.36 10.77 1.59
C ASN A 547 -35.41 12.29 1.78
N ALA A 548 -34.32 13.01 1.49
CA ALA A 548 -34.36 14.48 1.48
C ALA A 548 -35.33 14.99 0.40
N VAL A 549 -35.30 14.41 -0.81
CA VAL A 549 -36.23 14.70 -1.93
C VAL A 549 -37.67 14.25 -1.66
N ARG A 550 -37.87 13.15 -0.92
CA ARG A 550 -39.18 12.59 -0.57
C ARG A 550 -39.82 13.37 0.58
N ASN A 551 -39.04 13.81 1.57
CA ASN A 551 -39.46 14.76 2.59
C ASN A 551 -39.69 16.16 2.00
N LEU A 552 -38.97 16.53 0.94
CA LEU A 552 -39.28 17.71 0.12
C LEU A 552 -40.62 17.57 -0.64
N GLY A 553 -41.07 16.35 -0.94
CA GLY A 553 -42.35 16.02 -1.60
C GLY A 553 -43.60 16.51 -0.86
N GLY A 554 -43.51 16.76 0.46
CA GLY A 554 -44.58 17.39 1.24
C GLY A 554 -44.69 18.91 1.06
N LEU A 555 -43.68 19.57 0.50
CA LEU A 555 -43.67 21.02 0.24
C LEU A 555 -43.61 21.37 -1.25
N PHE A 556 -43.17 20.46 -2.12
CA PHE A 556 -43.21 20.67 -3.58
C PHE A 556 -44.64 20.84 -4.15
N TYR A 557 -45.67 20.47 -3.38
CA TYR A 557 -47.07 20.58 -3.79
C TYR A 557 -47.92 21.51 -2.95
N HIS A 558 -47.37 22.20 -1.94
CA HIS A 558 -48.23 22.90 -0.98
C HIS A 558 -48.90 24.17 -1.52
N ASN A 559 -48.60 24.63 -2.74
CA ASN A 559 -49.16 25.87 -3.30
C ASN A 559 -49.49 25.87 -4.82
N THR A 560 -49.43 24.74 -5.53
CA THR A 560 -49.88 24.69 -6.93
C THR A 560 -50.61 23.39 -7.22
N SER A 561 -51.82 23.53 -7.74
CA SER A 561 -52.66 22.43 -8.18
C SER A 561 -51.94 21.59 -9.25
N PRO A 562 -52.17 20.26 -9.33
CA PRO A 562 -51.64 19.40 -10.41
C PRO A 562 -51.99 19.90 -11.83
N SER A 563 -53.01 20.75 -11.94
CA SER A 563 -53.46 21.43 -13.16
C SER A 563 -52.47 22.43 -13.76
N ASP A 564 -51.44 22.86 -13.03
CA ASP A 564 -50.48 23.87 -13.53
C ASP A 564 -49.25 23.26 -14.23
N CYS A 565 -49.09 21.94 -14.21
CA CYS A 565 -48.03 21.24 -14.94
C CYS A 565 -48.39 21.14 -16.44
N ARG A 566 -47.61 21.79 -17.32
CA ARG A 566 -47.81 21.82 -18.79
C ARG A 566 -47.33 20.56 -19.53
N ASP A 567 -46.58 19.68 -18.86
CA ASP A 567 -46.06 18.44 -19.46
C ASP A 567 -46.92 17.23 -19.04
N SER A 568 -47.62 16.64 -20.01
CA SER A 568 -48.52 15.50 -19.79
C SER A 568 -47.80 14.22 -19.36
N ARG A 569 -46.50 14.08 -19.65
CA ARG A 569 -45.69 12.90 -19.28
C ARG A 569 -45.22 12.94 -17.83
N VAL A 570 -45.11 14.13 -17.24
CA VAL A 570 -44.74 14.32 -15.83
C VAL A 570 -45.97 14.14 -14.94
N ARG A 571 -47.15 14.59 -15.40
CA ARG A 571 -48.44 14.41 -14.72
C ARG A 571 -48.79 12.95 -14.47
N SER A 572 -48.47 12.05 -15.40
CA SER A 572 -48.83 10.63 -15.33
C SER A 572 -47.89 9.77 -14.50
N ARG A 573 -46.73 10.31 -14.09
CA ARG A 573 -45.74 9.62 -13.22
C ARG A 573 -45.81 10.04 -11.76
N CYS A 574 -46.71 10.96 -11.41
CA CYS A 574 -47.04 11.27 -10.02
C CYS A 574 -47.76 10.07 -9.42
N LEU A 575 -47.11 9.40 -8.45
CA LEU A 575 -47.79 8.41 -7.62
C LEU A 575 -48.91 9.14 -6.85
N PRO A 576 -50.16 8.62 -6.87
CA PRO A 576 -51.18 9.12 -5.96
C PRO A 576 -50.73 8.86 -4.51
N TYR A 577 -51.12 9.79 -3.63
CA TYR A 577 -50.78 9.84 -2.20
C TYR A 577 -50.86 8.49 -1.48
#